data_AF-A0A7S3XQG2-F1
#
_entry.id   AF-A0A7S3XQG2-F1
#
_cell.length_a   1.000
_cell.length_b   1.000
_cell.length_c   1.000
_cell.angle_alpha   90.00
_cell.angle_beta   90.00
_cell.angle_gamma   90.00
#
_symmetry.space_group_name_H-M   'P 1'
#
loop_
_entity.id
_entity.type
_entity.pdbx_description
1 polymer ?
#
loop_
_entity_poly.entity_id
_entity_poly.type
_entity_poly.pdbx_seq_one_letter_code
_entity_poly.pdbx_strand_id
1 'polypeptide(L)'
;ARPRVWRRVRVGSRLTLRELHDVVLCPAVGWQRAYHSYAFRELRPGERHDDESVVWFGNPGEGQERTVDMIQVPFFYGGALVNDKDLVVDSMFEREGSRLAYVYDLGQYWWHSITLESYCTEDSVALLDGWGQAVPEDTDGGSWNYCSLLSELLPDTPELPNQSPLSVHEWWAKYWDLLDATNDVGTPATFDPCHFDLELHQRRLAEALRSRISKYDGRFNPVPGTNTAKAAARGGSINRNHLHVNDPLPEARLRCAVCGVGAGLHGCAGCRLVYYCSKEHQKAHWKEHKPTCASTANKKKEKKQEAPRRR
;
A
#
# COMPACT_ATOMS: atom_id res chain seq x y z
N ALA A 1 14.10 6.91 0.65
CA ALA A 1 13.66 7.63 -0.56
C ALA A 1 13.45 9.11 -0.28
N ARG A 2 13.59 9.94 -1.31
CA ARG A 2 12.91 11.23 -1.41
C ARG A 2 11.85 11.13 -2.52
N PRO A 3 10.65 11.67 -2.31
CA PRO A 3 10.20 12.31 -1.08
C PRO A 3 9.89 11.26 0.01
N ARG A 4 9.90 11.67 1.27
CA ARG A 4 9.64 10.77 2.41
C ARG A 4 8.13 10.64 2.58
N VAL A 5 7.61 9.43 2.68
CA VAL A 5 6.25 9.20 3.21
C VAL A 5 6.25 9.55 4.70
N TRP A 6 5.33 10.41 5.14
CA TRP A 6 5.26 10.82 6.54
C TRP A 6 3.84 11.12 7.00
N ARG A 7 3.62 11.04 8.31
CA ARG A 7 2.37 11.40 8.99
C ARG A 7 2.73 12.22 10.23
N ARG A 8 1.92 13.24 10.52
CA ARG A 8 1.98 14.00 11.78
C ARG A 8 0.76 13.64 12.60
N VAL A 9 0.98 13.07 13.78
CA VAL A 9 -0.08 12.62 14.68
C VAL A 9 0.09 13.24 16.05
N ARG A 10 -1.04 13.49 16.71
CA ARG A 10 -1.13 13.73 18.14
C ARG A 10 -1.65 12.48 18.81
N VAL A 11 -1.05 12.12 19.94
CA VAL A 11 -1.37 10.90 20.71
C VAL A 11 -1.40 11.22 22.19
N GLY A 12 -2.24 10.51 22.95
CA GLY A 12 -2.22 10.59 24.41
C GLY A 12 -0.96 9.94 24.97
N SER A 13 -0.35 10.54 25.99
CA SER A 13 0.92 10.08 26.57
C SER A 13 0.83 8.70 27.22
N ARG A 14 -0.37 8.30 27.64
CA ARG A 14 -0.66 7.01 28.30
C ARG A 14 -1.05 5.88 27.33
N LEU A 15 -1.11 6.14 26.03
CA LEU A 15 -1.28 5.06 25.06
C LEU A 15 -0.13 4.08 25.20
N THR A 16 -0.44 2.80 25.21
CA THR A 16 0.58 1.75 25.15
C THR A 16 1.21 1.72 23.75
N LEU A 17 2.41 1.17 23.61
CA LEU A 17 3.05 0.98 22.31
C LEU A 17 2.25 0.03 21.42
N ARG A 18 1.54 -0.92 22.03
CA ARG A 18 0.58 -1.79 21.33
C ARG A 18 -0.59 -1.01 20.73
N GLU A 19 -1.19 -0.12 21.50
CA GLU A 19 -2.25 0.75 21.01
C GLU A 19 -1.71 1.77 19.99
N LEU A 20 -0.51 2.33 20.22
CA LEU A 20 0.14 3.21 19.26
C LEU A 20 0.29 2.51 17.91
N HIS A 21 0.78 1.27 17.87
CA HIS A 21 0.86 0.48 16.66
C HIS A 21 -0.53 0.28 16.01
N ASP A 22 -1.46 -0.32 16.76
CA ASP A 22 -2.70 -0.85 16.20
C ASP A 22 -3.71 0.24 15.86
N VAL A 23 -3.99 1.14 16.80
CA VAL A 23 -5.07 2.12 16.64
C VAL A 23 -4.60 3.47 16.11
N VAL A 24 -3.28 3.74 16.06
CA VAL A 24 -2.75 5.01 15.54
C VAL A 24 -1.93 4.81 14.27
N LEU A 25 -0.81 4.08 14.34
CA LEU A 25 0.17 4.02 13.25
C LEU A 25 -0.38 3.28 12.02
N CYS A 26 -0.95 2.09 12.21
CA CYS A 26 -1.59 1.35 11.11
C CYS A 26 -2.62 2.19 10.33
N PRO A 27 -3.67 2.77 10.97
CA PRO A 27 -4.64 3.57 10.24
C PRO A 27 -4.08 4.89 9.70
N ALA A 28 -3.15 5.54 10.41
CA ALA A 28 -2.53 6.78 9.95
C ALA A 28 -1.70 6.57 8.69
N VAL A 29 -0.90 5.49 8.65
CA VAL A 29 -0.08 5.15 7.48
C VAL A 29 -0.98 4.67 6.35
N GLY A 30 -1.89 3.74 6.63
CA GLY A 30 -2.71 3.02 5.63
C GLY A 30 -2.55 1.51 5.65
N TRP A 31 -1.99 0.97 6.73
CA TRP A 31 -1.72 -0.45 6.91
C TRP A 31 -2.82 -1.17 7.66
N GLN A 32 -2.85 -2.47 7.44
CA GLN A 32 -3.84 -3.35 8.01
C GLN A 32 -3.52 -3.63 9.49
N ARG A 33 -4.52 -3.39 10.33
CA ARG A 33 -4.51 -3.72 11.76
C ARG A 33 -4.42 -5.23 11.97
N ALA A 34 -3.64 -5.66 12.97
CA ALA A 34 -3.47 -7.07 13.35
C ALA A 34 -3.12 -8.02 12.19
N TYR A 35 -2.36 -7.54 11.21
CA TYR A 35 -1.93 -8.34 10.06
C TYR A 35 -0.49 -8.78 10.17
N HIS A 36 0.42 -7.80 10.24
CA HIS A 36 1.85 -8.03 10.38
C HIS A 36 2.36 -7.76 11.79
N SER A 37 3.45 -8.42 12.14
CA SER A 37 4.29 -8.16 13.30
C SER A 37 4.98 -6.82 13.16
N TYR A 38 5.36 -6.28 14.30
CA TYR A 38 6.02 -5.00 14.40
C TYR A 38 6.95 -4.97 15.60
N ALA A 39 7.86 -4.00 15.61
CA ALA A 39 8.67 -3.70 16.77
C ALA A 39 9.07 -2.23 16.82
N PHE A 40 9.33 -1.75 18.04
CA PHE A 40 9.87 -0.45 18.35
C PHE A 40 11.27 -0.57 18.95
N ARG A 41 12.05 0.49 18.80
CA ARG A 41 13.39 0.59 19.37
C ARG A 41 13.73 2.06 19.58
N GLU A 42 14.31 2.40 20.71
CA GLU A 42 14.85 3.75 20.92
C GLU A 42 16.02 4.01 19.94
N LEU A 43 16.09 5.21 19.40
CA LEU A 43 17.20 5.65 18.55
C LEU A 43 17.99 6.75 19.24
N ARG A 44 19.23 6.43 19.63
CA ARG A 44 20.14 7.44 20.19
C ARG A 44 20.70 8.33 19.09
N PRO A 45 21.19 9.54 19.42
CA PRO A 45 21.85 10.41 18.44
C PRO A 45 22.99 9.69 17.71
N GLY A 46 22.89 9.62 16.38
CA GLY A 46 23.88 8.97 15.52
C GLY A 46 23.59 7.49 15.21
N GLU A 47 22.65 6.84 15.90
CA GLU A 47 22.29 5.45 15.62
C GLU A 47 21.40 5.30 14.38
N ARG A 48 21.63 4.21 13.66
CA ARG A 48 20.77 3.71 12.58
C ARG A 48 19.83 2.63 13.11
N HIS A 49 18.71 2.45 12.43
CA HIS A 49 17.68 1.48 12.80
C HIS A 49 18.15 0.01 12.87
N ASP A 50 19.25 -0.31 12.18
CA ASP A 50 19.83 -1.64 11.97
C ASP A 50 21.16 -1.82 12.71
N ASP A 51 21.55 -0.87 13.57
CA ASP A 51 22.77 -1.03 14.38
C ASP A 51 22.63 -2.19 15.37
N GLU A 52 23.68 -3.01 15.47
CA GLU A 52 23.78 -4.19 16.32
C GLU A 52 23.98 -3.79 17.79
N SER A 53 22.91 -3.71 18.61
CA SER A 53 22.92 -3.90 20.09
C SER A 53 21.74 -3.24 20.84
N VAL A 54 20.49 -3.40 20.42
CA VAL A 54 19.37 -2.69 21.09
C VAL A 54 18.24 -3.60 21.54
N VAL A 55 17.62 -3.22 22.67
CA VAL A 55 16.38 -3.78 23.20
C VAL A 55 15.23 -3.37 22.27
N TRP A 56 14.49 -4.35 21.78
CA TRP A 56 13.30 -4.13 20.97
C TRP A 56 12.05 -4.33 21.82
N PHE A 57 11.00 -3.57 21.50
CA PHE A 57 9.69 -3.63 22.15
C PHE A 57 8.64 -4.03 21.12
N GLY A 58 7.80 -5.01 21.42
CA GLY A 58 6.74 -5.42 20.52
C GLY A 58 5.88 -6.53 21.10
N ASN A 59 5.07 -7.15 20.24
CA ASN A 59 4.30 -8.31 20.65
C ASN A 59 5.14 -9.60 20.54
N PRO A 60 5.44 -10.29 21.66
CA PRO A 60 6.19 -11.55 21.63
C PRO A 60 5.39 -12.74 21.06
N GLY A 61 4.10 -12.56 20.75
CA GLY A 61 3.25 -13.61 20.20
C GLY A 61 2.80 -14.64 21.23
N GLU A 62 2.61 -14.22 22.49
CA GLU A 62 2.08 -15.08 23.55
C GLU A 62 0.57 -15.32 23.36
N GLY A 63 0.13 -16.59 23.43
CA GLY A 63 -1.29 -16.94 23.39
C GLY A 63 -1.89 -17.04 21.99
N GLN A 64 -3.08 -16.46 21.78
CA GLN A 64 -3.81 -16.52 20.49
C GLN A 64 -3.46 -15.37 19.54
N GLU A 65 -2.57 -14.45 19.96
CA GLU A 65 -2.19 -13.25 19.23
C GLU A 65 -1.19 -13.57 18.11
N ARG A 66 -1.70 -13.99 16.94
CA ARG A 66 -0.86 -14.37 15.79
C ARG A 66 -1.03 -13.41 14.61
N THR A 67 0.10 -12.94 14.09
CA THR A 67 0.24 -12.19 12.83
C THR A 67 0.90 -13.10 11.78
N VAL A 68 0.81 -12.72 10.50
CA VAL A 68 1.23 -13.55 9.35
C VAL A 68 2.72 -13.92 9.41
N ASP A 69 3.52 -12.97 9.86
CA ASP A 69 4.98 -12.96 9.89
C ASP A 69 5.55 -13.07 11.32
N MET A 70 4.73 -13.49 12.29
CA MET A 70 5.19 -13.71 13.68
C MET A 70 6.37 -14.69 13.77
N ILE A 71 6.49 -15.61 12.81
CA ILE A 71 7.63 -16.53 12.72
C ILE A 71 8.96 -15.80 12.55
N GLN A 72 8.97 -14.55 12.07
CA GLN A 72 10.16 -13.71 11.90
C GLN A 72 10.68 -13.14 13.23
N VAL A 73 9.83 -13.03 14.26
CA VAL A 73 10.19 -12.39 15.54
C VAL A 73 11.45 -13.02 16.18
N PRO A 74 11.60 -14.36 16.30
CA PRO A 74 12.82 -14.95 16.84
C PRO A 74 14.06 -14.74 15.95
N PHE A 75 13.90 -14.59 14.63
CA PHE A 75 15.02 -14.41 13.70
C PHE A 75 15.60 -12.99 13.76
N PHE A 76 14.74 -11.97 13.86
CA PHE A 76 15.19 -10.58 13.92
C PHE A 76 15.64 -10.15 15.31
N TYR A 77 15.04 -10.69 16.37
CA TYR A 77 15.24 -10.20 17.73
C TYR A 77 15.82 -11.24 18.70
N GLY A 78 16.16 -12.44 18.21
CA GLY A 78 16.87 -13.46 19.00
C GLY A 78 16.13 -13.94 20.25
N GLY A 79 14.82 -13.68 20.36
CA GLY A 79 14.02 -13.96 21.55
C GLY A 79 14.08 -12.88 22.66
N ALA A 80 14.76 -11.75 22.43
CA ALA A 80 14.85 -10.62 23.37
C ALA A 80 13.92 -9.46 22.96
N LEU A 81 12.62 -9.77 22.76
CA LEU A 81 11.58 -8.77 22.51
C LEU A 81 10.84 -8.50 23.82
N VAL A 82 10.90 -7.25 24.30
CA VAL A 82 10.16 -6.83 25.48
C VAL A 82 8.69 -6.64 25.12
N ASN A 83 7.80 -7.21 25.92
CA ASN A 83 6.36 -7.10 25.70
C ASN A 83 5.90 -5.64 25.83
N ASP A 84 5.27 -5.14 24.78
CA ASP A 84 4.88 -3.75 24.61
C ASP A 84 3.51 -3.37 25.20
N LYS A 85 2.75 -4.36 25.67
CA LYS A 85 1.35 -4.17 26.11
C LYS A 85 1.17 -3.22 27.29
N ASP A 86 2.21 -3.04 28.11
CA ASP A 86 2.19 -2.21 29.31
C ASP A 86 3.14 -1.00 29.21
N LEU A 87 3.86 -0.86 28.08
CA LEU A 87 4.79 0.24 27.85
C LEU A 87 4.06 1.40 27.19
N VAL A 88 4.09 2.58 27.80
CA VAL A 88 3.39 3.76 27.31
C VAL A 88 4.27 4.64 26.43
N VAL A 89 3.65 5.46 25.56
CA VAL A 89 4.33 6.42 24.70
C VAL A 89 5.28 7.31 25.49
N ASP A 90 4.84 7.85 26.63
CA ASP A 90 5.62 8.77 27.46
C ASP A 90 6.95 8.18 27.94
N SER A 91 7.01 6.86 28.20
CA SER A 91 8.23 6.23 28.71
C SER A 91 9.31 6.06 27.64
N MET A 92 8.97 6.30 26.36
CA MET A 92 9.89 6.15 25.23
C MET A 92 10.51 7.47 24.76
N PHE A 93 10.03 8.62 25.25
CA PHE A 93 10.50 9.94 24.79
C PHE A 93 10.94 10.81 25.97
N GLU A 94 12.24 11.04 26.09
CA GLU A 94 12.82 11.90 27.14
C GLU A 94 12.55 13.39 26.90
N ARG A 95 12.55 13.83 25.63
CA ARG A 95 12.47 15.25 25.25
C ARG A 95 12.08 15.44 23.79
N GLU A 96 11.71 16.67 23.43
CA GLU A 96 11.53 17.05 22.02
C GLU A 96 12.80 16.72 21.21
N GLY A 97 12.59 16.10 20.04
CA GLY A 97 13.64 15.55 19.20
C GLY A 97 14.05 14.11 19.54
N SER A 98 13.56 13.50 20.63
CA SER A 98 13.73 12.06 20.88
C SER A 98 13.11 11.24 19.74
N ARG A 99 13.75 10.12 19.40
CA ARG A 99 13.39 9.31 18.24
C ARG A 99 13.21 7.84 18.60
N LEU A 100 12.21 7.22 17.98
CA LEU A 100 12.03 5.78 17.97
C LEU A 100 12.15 5.28 16.52
N ALA A 101 12.75 4.11 16.34
CA ALA A 101 12.53 3.28 15.17
C ALA A 101 11.25 2.48 15.39
N TYR A 102 10.45 2.39 14.34
CA TYR A 102 9.26 1.55 14.26
C TYR A 102 9.37 0.70 12.99
N VAL A 103 9.39 -0.62 13.14
CA VAL A 103 9.42 -1.56 12.03
C VAL A 103 8.07 -2.26 11.96
N TYR A 104 7.46 -2.27 10.78
CA TYR A 104 6.24 -2.98 10.44
C TYR A 104 6.53 -4.03 9.37
N ASP A 105 5.81 -5.14 9.39
CA ASP A 105 6.05 -6.30 8.51
C ASP A 105 7.48 -6.77 8.66
N LEU A 106 7.73 -7.63 9.64
CA LEU A 106 9.06 -8.19 9.85
C LEU A 106 9.50 -9.06 8.66
N GLY A 107 8.58 -9.49 7.79
CA GLY A 107 8.92 -10.15 6.54
C GLY A 107 9.56 -9.21 5.51
N GLN A 108 9.09 -7.96 5.41
CA GLN A 108 9.55 -6.97 4.41
C GLN A 108 10.35 -5.80 4.99
N TYR A 109 10.36 -5.66 6.31
CA TYR A 109 11.11 -4.70 7.12
C TYR A 109 10.79 -3.23 6.77
N TRP A 110 9.51 -2.83 6.84
CA TRP A 110 9.10 -1.43 6.63
C TRP A 110 9.40 -0.57 7.85
N TRP A 111 10.52 0.14 7.81
CA TRP A 111 10.94 0.97 8.93
C TRP A 111 10.50 2.44 8.80
N HIS A 112 10.16 3.03 9.93
CA HIS A 112 9.81 4.43 10.14
C HIS A 112 10.63 5.00 11.30
N SER A 113 10.95 6.29 11.22
CA SER A 113 11.46 7.04 12.37
C SER A 113 10.33 7.89 12.94
N ILE A 114 9.93 7.62 14.17
CA ILE A 114 8.99 8.45 14.93
C ILE A 114 9.83 9.48 15.69
N THR A 115 9.48 10.75 15.60
CA THR A 115 10.17 11.85 16.28
C THR A 115 9.17 12.60 17.13
N LEU A 116 9.48 12.84 18.41
CA LEU A 116 8.68 13.72 19.25
C LEU A 116 8.93 15.18 18.82
N GLU A 117 7.94 15.80 18.19
CA GLU A 117 8.05 17.21 17.74
C GLU A 117 7.79 18.20 18.87
N SER A 118 6.72 17.99 19.64
CA SER A 118 6.33 18.89 20.73
C SER A 118 5.36 18.24 21.71
N TYR A 119 5.34 18.72 22.96
CA TYR A 119 4.30 18.39 23.93
C TYR A 119 3.08 19.32 23.78
N CYS A 120 1.88 18.84 24.08
CA CYS A 120 0.67 19.66 24.10
C CYS A 120 -0.29 19.23 25.22
N THR A 121 -1.24 20.10 25.56
CA THR A 121 -2.22 19.87 26.64
C THR A 121 -3.46 19.11 26.21
N GLU A 122 -3.68 18.94 24.90
CA GLU A 122 -4.84 18.21 24.37
C GLU A 122 -4.61 16.70 24.45
N ASP A 123 -5.28 16.05 25.40
CA ASP A 123 -5.23 14.59 25.57
C ASP A 123 -6.21 13.89 24.61
N SER A 124 -5.87 13.93 23.32
CA SER A 124 -6.67 13.29 22.27
C SER A 124 -5.79 12.74 21.16
N VAL A 125 -6.29 11.71 20.49
CA VAL A 125 -5.62 11.10 19.33
C VAL A 125 -6.14 11.76 18.05
N ALA A 126 -5.24 12.30 17.23
CA ALA A 126 -5.60 12.93 15.96
C ALA A 126 -4.50 12.75 14.92
N LEU A 127 -4.90 12.54 13.67
CA LEU A 127 -4.02 12.66 12.50
C LEU A 127 -4.13 14.09 11.98
N LEU A 128 -3.02 14.82 12.05
CA LEU A 128 -2.97 16.25 11.79
C LEU A 128 -2.61 16.56 10.33
N ASP A 129 -1.67 15.79 9.78
CA ASP A 129 -1.14 16.03 8.43
C ASP A 129 -0.40 14.79 7.90
N GLY A 130 -0.05 14.78 6.62
CA GLY A 130 0.78 13.75 6.02
C GLY A 130 1.07 13.97 4.54
N TRP A 131 2.01 13.18 4.03
CA TRP A 131 2.37 13.18 2.61
C TRP A 131 2.71 11.78 2.14
N GLY A 132 2.38 11.49 0.88
CA GLY A 132 2.67 10.26 0.18
C GLY A 132 1.80 9.10 0.62
N GLN A 133 1.37 8.30 -0.35
CA GLN A 133 0.54 7.13 -0.07
C GLN A 133 1.40 6.06 0.60
N ALA A 134 0.79 5.29 1.50
CA ALA A 134 1.49 4.16 2.11
C ALA A 134 1.91 3.16 1.06
N VAL A 135 3.02 2.48 1.34
CA VAL A 135 3.41 1.32 0.58
C VAL A 135 2.31 0.26 0.72
N PRO A 136 1.87 -0.36 -0.39
CA PRO A 136 0.92 -1.48 -0.35
C PRO A 136 1.37 -2.63 0.58
N GLU A 137 0.43 -3.35 1.22
CA GLU A 137 0.76 -4.58 1.97
C GLU A 137 1.47 -5.58 1.06
N ASP A 138 2.30 -6.44 1.65
CA ASP A 138 2.93 -7.58 0.98
C ASP A 138 3.75 -7.18 -0.27
N THR A 139 4.22 -5.93 -0.36
CA THR A 139 5.10 -5.48 -1.43
C THR A 139 6.46 -6.17 -1.29
N ASP A 140 6.80 -7.02 -2.25
CA ASP A 140 7.98 -7.88 -2.19
C ASP A 140 9.32 -7.14 -2.22
N GLY A 141 10.21 -7.53 -1.31
CA GLY A 141 11.59 -7.06 -1.18
C GLY A 141 11.75 -5.69 -0.53
N GLY A 142 10.73 -5.28 0.23
CA GLY A 142 10.81 -4.21 1.20
C GLY A 142 11.16 -2.84 0.63
N SER A 143 11.71 -1.99 1.51
CA SER A 143 11.99 -0.58 1.20
C SER A 143 12.91 -0.38 0.02
N TRP A 144 13.88 -1.27 -0.21
CA TRP A 144 14.80 -1.16 -1.34
C TRP A 144 14.10 -1.37 -2.67
N ASN A 145 13.36 -2.48 -2.82
CA ASN A 145 12.62 -2.75 -4.06
C ASN A 145 11.58 -1.67 -4.34
N TYR A 146 10.84 -1.24 -3.32
CA TYR A 146 9.85 -0.18 -3.50
C TYR A 146 10.48 1.16 -3.89
N CYS A 147 11.62 1.54 -3.30
CA CYS A 147 12.34 2.75 -3.72
C CYS A 147 12.86 2.64 -5.15
N SER A 148 13.39 1.48 -5.55
CA SER A 148 13.84 1.22 -6.92
C SER A 148 12.67 1.34 -7.91
N LEU A 149 11.54 0.73 -7.57
CA LEU A 149 10.32 0.77 -8.36
C LEU A 149 9.77 2.20 -8.50
N LEU A 150 9.72 2.97 -7.41
CA LEU A 150 9.32 4.38 -7.47
C LEU A 150 10.29 5.22 -8.32
N SER A 151 11.59 4.94 -8.27
CA SER A 151 12.60 5.66 -9.08
C SER A 151 12.46 5.34 -10.58
N GLU A 152 11.93 4.16 -10.92
CA GLU A 152 11.59 3.80 -12.29
C GLU A 152 10.25 4.41 -12.75
N LEU A 153 9.27 4.51 -11.85
CA LEU A 153 7.91 4.97 -12.15
C LEU A 153 7.77 6.50 -12.14
N LEU A 154 8.49 7.19 -11.25
CA LEU A 154 8.41 8.63 -11.02
C LEU A 154 9.73 9.31 -11.43
N PRO A 155 9.69 10.44 -12.16
CA PRO A 155 10.89 11.23 -12.43
C PRO A 155 11.41 11.94 -11.16
N ASP A 156 12.64 12.45 -11.22
CA ASP A 156 13.30 13.19 -10.12
C ASP A 156 12.53 14.45 -9.64
N THR A 157 11.51 14.88 -10.39
CA THR A 157 10.62 15.99 -10.04
C THR A 157 9.17 15.51 -9.91
N PRO A 158 8.48 15.78 -8.79
CA PRO A 158 7.12 15.28 -8.52
C PRO A 158 6.02 15.96 -9.36
N GLU A 159 6.38 16.84 -10.30
CA GLU A 159 5.46 17.66 -11.10
C GLU A 159 5.33 17.08 -12.54
N LEU A 160 4.40 16.14 -12.69
CA LEU A 160 3.85 15.56 -13.94
C LEU A 160 4.51 14.30 -14.56
N PRO A 161 3.71 13.29 -14.97
CA PRO A 161 4.18 11.99 -15.44
C PRO A 161 4.22 11.92 -16.98
N ASN A 162 5.40 12.00 -17.60
CA ASN A 162 5.60 11.42 -18.94
C ASN A 162 7.07 11.17 -19.34
N GLN A 163 7.95 10.94 -18.38
CA GLN A 163 9.39 10.78 -18.64
C GLN A 163 10.01 9.58 -17.91
N SER A 164 9.21 8.54 -17.61
CA SER A 164 9.80 7.28 -17.12
C SER A 164 10.78 6.74 -18.17
N PRO A 165 11.95 6.20 -17.77
CA PRO A 165 12.87 5.52 -18.68
C PRO A 165 12.29 4.22 -19.25
N LEU A 166 11.17 3.73 -18.70
CA LEU A 166 10.47 2.54 -19.16
C LEU A 166 9.61 2.87 -20.39
N SER A 167 9.43 1.87 -21.26
CA SER A 167 8.38 1.99 -22.28
C SER A 167 7.01 2.10 -21.61
N VAL A 168 6.04 2.73 -22.28
CA VAL A 168 4.66 2.86 -21.78
C VAL A 168 4.08 1.51 -21.34
N HIS A 169 4.42 0.41 -22.03
CA HIS A 169 3.94 -0.93 -21.69
C HIS A 169 4.56 -1.46 -20.38
N GLU A 170 5.88 -1.32 -20.22
CA GLU A 170 6.59 -1.74 -19.00
C GLU A 170 6.19 -0.91 -17.79
N TRP A 171 5.96 0.39 -18.01
CA TRP A 171 5.46 1.29 -16.98
C TRP A 171 4.09 0.85 -16.48
N TRP A 172 3.15 0.58 -17.40
CA TRP A 172 1.82 0.11 -17.02
C TRP A 172 1.88 -1.25 -16.31
N ALA A 173 2.69 -2.20 -16.77
CA ALA A 173 2.83 -3.50 -16.11
C ALA A 173 3.26 -3.37 -14.65
N LYS A 174 4.33 -2.62 -14.38
CA LYS A 174 4.84 -2.34 -13.02
C LYS A 174 3.84 -1.57 -12.16
N TYR A 175 3.14 -0.60 -12.75
CA TYR A 175 2.10 0.15 -12.05
C TYR A 175 0.91 -0.75 -11.69
N TRP A 176 0.50 -1.68 -12.57
CA TRP A 176 -0.57 -2.64 -12.29
C TRP A 176 -0.20 -3.63 -11.18
N ASP A 177 1.05 -4.10 -11.13
CA ASP A 177 1.52 -4.96 -10.04
C ASP A 177 1.44 -4.25 -8.69
N LEU A 178 1.82 -2.96 -8.63
CA LEU A 178 1.62 -2.14 -7.43
C LEU A 178 0.16 -1.98 -7.04
N LEU A 179 -0.70 -1.74 -8.03
CA LEU A 179 -2.12 -1.55 -7.82
C LEU A 179 -2.81 -2.77 -7.24
N ASP A 180 -2.45 -3.96 -7.72
CA ASP A 180 -2.99 -5.22 -7.23
C ASP A 180 -2.55 -5.50 -5.79
N ALA A 181 -1.39 -4.98 -5.36
CA ALA A 181 -0.93 -5.06 -3.98
C ALA A 181 -1.64 -4.07 -3.03
N THR A 182 -2.34 -3.03 -3.52
CA THR A 182 -2.86 -1.94 -2.67
C THR A 182 -3.87 -2.36 -1.60
N ASN A 183 -3.74 -1.70 -0.45
CA ASN A 183 -4.65 -1.85 0.69
C ASN A 183 -5.93 -1.04 0.54
N ASP A 184 -5.96 -0.08 -0.38
CA ASP A 184 -7.08 0.82 -0.55
C ASP A 184 -8.18 0.19 -1.41
N VAL A 185 -9.41 0.25 -0.88
CA VAL A 185 -10.62 0.07 -1.70
C VAL A 185 -10.83 1.35 -2.49
N GLY A 186 -10.20 1.38 -3.65
CA GLY A 186 -10.46 2.34 -4.69
C GLY A 186 -10.22 1.59 -5.98
N THR A 187 -10.90 1.97 -7.05
CA THR A 187 -10.53 1.48 -8.39
C THR A 187 -9.00 1.52 -8.53
N PRO A 188 -8.35 0.53 -9.15
CA PRO A 188 -6.91 0.54 -9.43
C PRO A 188 -6.36 1.81 -10.14
N ALA A 189 -7.18 2.81 -10.44
CA ALA A 189 -6.72 4.10 -10.90
C ALA A 189 -6.33 5.08 -9.77
N THR A 190 -6.25 4.65 -8.49
CA THR A 190 -6.11 5.55 -7.33
C THR A 190 -4.80 5.42 -6.55
N PHE A 191 -3.85 4.56 -6.96
CA PHE A 191 -2.53 4.58 -6.34
C PHE A 191 -1.72 5.73 -6.93
N ASP A 192 -1.45 6.72 -6.11
CA ASP A 192 -0.56 7.83 -6.40
C ASP A 192 0.42 7.95 -5.22
N PRO A 193 1.68 7.51 -5.38
CA PRO A 193 2.68 7.55 -4.31
C PRO A 193 2.97 8.96 -3.80
N CYS A 194 2.60 10.01 -4.54
CA CYS A 194 2.74 11.41 -4.15
C CYS A 194 1.49 11.99 -3.47
N HIS A 195 0.37 11.27 -3.48
CA HIS A 195 -0.90 11.73 -2.91
C HIS A 195 -1.10 11.23 -1.48
N PHE A 196 -1.77 12.03 -0.66
CA PHE A 196 -2.24 11.60 0.66
C PHE A 196 -3.65 12.13 0.92
N ASP A 197 -4.61 11.21 1.12
CA ASP A 197 -6.00 11.53 1.45
C ASP A 197 -6.16 11.65 2.98
N LEU A 198 -5.90 12.84 3.52
CA LEU A 198 -5.97 13.08 4.96
C LEU A 198 -7.34 12.68 5.55
N GLU A 199 -8.45 12.98 4.87
CA GLU A 199 -9.79 12.69 5.38
C GLU A 199 -10.07 11.19 5.44
N LEU A 200 -9.63 10.42 4.44
CA LEU A 200 -9.73 8.96 4.46
C LEU A 200 -8.99 8.38 5.67
N HIS A 201 -7.76 8.81 5.91
CA HIS A 201 -6.96 8.30 7.02
C HIS A 201 -7.49 8.77 8.38
N GLN A 202 -8.05 9.98 8.48
CA GLN A 202 -8.76 10.42 9.68
C GLN A 202 -10.01 9.57 9.96
N ARG A 203 -10.77 9.17 8.93
CA ARG A 203 -11.90 8.25 9.09
C ARG A 203 -11.46 6.88 9.59
N ARG A 204 -10.37 6.33 9.03
CA ARG A 204 -9.77 5.06 9.47
C ARG A 204 -9.33 5.11 10.93
N LEU A 205 -8.63 6.17 11.31
CA LEU A 205 -8.21 6.41 12.69
C LEU A 205 -9.43 6.47 13.63
N ALA A 206 -10.45 7.23 13.26
CA ALA A 206 -11.67 7.35 14.05
C ALA A 206 -12.43 6.02 14.19
N GLU A 207 -12.43 5.18 13.14
CA GLU A 207 -12.99 3.82 13.19
C GLU A 207 -12.19 2.91 14.13
N ALA A 208 -10.86 2.94 14.05
CA ALA A 208 -9.99 2.16 14.93
C ALA A 208 -10.22 2.53 16.41
N LEU A 209 -10.28 3.83 16.73
CA LEU A 209 -10.55 4.35 18.08
C LEU A 209 -11.94 3.97 18.61
N ARG A 210 -12.96 3.89 17.74
CA ARG A 210 -14.31 3.44 18.13
C ARG A 210 -14.43 1.93 18.25
N SER A 211 -13.54 1.19 17.61
CA SER A 211 -13.61 -0.26 17.65
C SER A 211 -13.42 -0.69 19.10
N ARG A 212 -14.48 -1.27 19.71
CA ARG A 212 -14.41 -1.92 21.04
C ARG A 212 -13.42 -3.11 21.07
N ILE A 213 -12.78 -3.36 19.93
CA ILE A 213 -11.78 -4.37 19.59
C ILE A 213 -10.39 -3.70 19.62
N SER A 214 -10.07 -3.05 20.75
CA SER A 214 -8.69 -2.80 21.19
C SER A 214 -8.26 -3.84 22.24
N LYS A 215 -9.11 -4.85 22.49
CA LYS A 215 -8.59 -6.15 22.92
C LYS A 215 -8.14 -6.85 21.66
N TYR A 216 -6.84 -6.78 21.39
CA TYR A 216 -6.12 -7.62 20.44
C TYR A 216 -6.45 -9.08 20.78
N ASP A 217 -7.57 -9.63 20.28
CA ASP A 217 -8.00 -11.00 20.55
C ASP A 217 -7.34 -12.00 19.60
N GLY A 218 -6.31 -11.53 18.86
CA GLY A 218 -5.59 -12.31 17.86
C GLY A 218 -6.37 -12.58 16.59
N ARG A 219 -7.56 -12.00 16.41
CA ARG A 219 -8.33 -12.16 15.16
C ARG A 219 -7.91 -11.11 14.15
N PHE A 220 -7.59 -11.57 12.95
CA PHE A 220 -7.43 -10.72 11.79
C PHE A 220 -8.66 -9.83 11.64
N ASN A 221 -8.49 -8.52 11.75
CA ASN A 221 -9.58 -7.55 11.70
C ASN A 221 -9.45 -6.69 10.43
N PRO A 222 -9.83 -7.22 9.26
CA PRO A 222 -9.65 -6.52 8.00
C PRO A 222 -10.37 -5.17 8.04
N VAL A 223 -9.72 -4.12 7.56
CA VAL A 223 -10.40 -2.85 7.33
C VAL A 223 -11.51 -3.13 6.30
N PRO A 224 -12.78 -2.79 6.59
CA PRO A 224 -13.88 -3.10 5.69
C PRO A 224 -13.63 -2.58 4.27
N GLY A 225 -13.72 -3.50 3.30
CA GLY A 225 -13.63 -3.24 1.88
C GLY A 225 -12.25 -3.47 1.24
N THR A 226 -11.15 -3.64 1.99
CA THR A 226 -9.83 -3.88 1.40
C THR A 226 -9.76 -5.20 0.62
N ASN A 227 -8.76 -5.37 -0.24
CA ASN A 227 -8.56 -6.65 -0.94
C ASN A 227 -8.30 -7.81 0.06
N THR A 228 -7.67 -7.51 1.19
CA THR A 228 -7.52 -8.43 2.32
C THR A 228 -8.86 -8.75 3.01
N ALA A 229 -9.80 -7.81 3.10
CA ALA A 229 -11.17 -8.07 3.56
C ALA A 229 -11.93 -9.04 2.63
N LYS A 230 -11.74 -8.91 1.31
CA LYS A 230 -12.32 -9.84 0.32
C LYS A 230 -11.70 -11.23 0.41
N ALA A 231 -10.40 -11.33 0.70
CA ALA A 231 -9.70 -12.60 0.91
C ALA A 231 -10.20 -13.31 2.19
N ALA A 232 -10.31 -12.58 3.31
CA ALA A 232 -10.82 -13.11 4.57
C ALA A 232 -12.28 -13.60 4.46
N ALA A 233 -13.14 -12.90 3.70
CA ALA A 233 -14.53 -13.30 3.48
C ALA A 233 -14.70 -14.61 2.67
N ARG A 234 -13.67 -15.05 1.94
CA ARG A 234 -13.72 -16.26 1.09
C ARG A 234 -13.04 -17.49 1.69
N GLY A 235 -12.50 -17.40 2.90
CA GLY A 235 -11.91 -18.54 3.62
C GLY A 235 -10.79 -19.27 2.86
N GLY A 236 -10.10 -18.57 1.96
CA GLY A 236 -9.13 -19.18 1.05
C GLY A 236 -7.81 -18.42 1.03
N SER A 237 -6.73 -19.17 0.87
CA SER A 237 -5.41 -18.64 0.51
C SER A 237 -5.53 -17.78 -0.75
N ILE A 238 -4.85 -16.63 -0.78
CA ILE A 238 -4.70 -15.81 -1.98
C ILE A 238 -3.93 -16.67 -2.99
N ASN A 239 -4.64 -17.25 -3.95
CA ASN A 239 -4.01 -17.94 -5.06
C ASN A 239 -3.28 -16.89 -5.91
N ARG A 240 -1.95 -16.80 -5.76
CA ARG A 240 -1.04 -15.89 -6.48
C ARG A 240 -0.97 -16.14 -7.99
N ASN A 241 -1.67 -17.14 -8.52
CA ASN A 241 -1.80 -17.35 -9.95
C ASN A 241 -3.21 -17.01 -10.39
N HIS A 242 -3.48 -15.82 -10.94
CA HIS A 242 -4.47 -15.66 -12.00
C HIS A 242 -4.42 -14.26 -12.62
N LEU A 243 -3.78 -14.13 -13.78
CA LEU A 243 -4.38 -13.44 -14.93
C LEU A 243 -3.99 -14.15 -16.22
N HIS A 244 -4.97 -14.77 -16.89
CA HIS A 244 -4.83 -15.11 -18.30
C HIS A 244 -5.14 -13.86 -19.13
N VAL A 245 -4.22 -13.52 -20.05
CA VAL A 245 -4.16 -12.32 -20.92
C VAL A 245 -5.42 -12.10 -21.80
N ASN A 246 -6.50 -12.89 -21.67
CA ASN A 246 -7.62 -12.94 -22.61
C ASN A 246 -9.01 -12.61 -22.02
N ASP A 247 -9.14 -12.27 -20.74
CA ASP A 247 -10.44 -11.90 -20.19
C ASP A 247 -10.83 -10.45 -20.55
N PRO A 248 -12.05 -10.21 -21.08
CA PRO A 248 -12.47 -8.87 -21.46
C PRO A 248 -12.72 -7.99 -20.22
N LEU A 249 -12.11 -6.80 -20.23
CA LEU A 249 -12.22 -5.78 -19.18
C LEU A 249 -13.68 -5.28 -19.04
N PRO A 250 -14.20 -5.11 -17.79
CA PRO A 250 -15.53 -4.55 -17.56
C PRO A 250 -15.70 -3.13 -18.12
N GLU A 251 -16.86 -2.84 -18.71
CA GLU A 251 -17.20 -1.57 -19.39
C GLU A 251 -17.03 -0.31 -18.53
N ALA A 252 -16.99 -0.44 -17.19
CA ALA A 252 -16.76 0.65 -16.23
C ALA A 252 -15.29 1.11 -16.11
N ARG A 253 -14.36 0.54 -16.90
CA ARG A 253 -12.91 0.80 -16.80
C ARG A 253 -12.27 1.32 -18.08
N LEU A 254 -13.08 1.75 -19.05
CA LEU A 254 -12.57 2.23 -20.32
C LEU A 254 -12.08 3.67 -20.17
N ARG A 255 -10.87 3.95 -20.65
CA ARG A 255 -10.25 5.29 -20.67
C ARG A 255 -9.75 5.61 -22.07
N CYS A 256 -9.72 6.89 -22.40
CA CYS A 256 -9.09 7.35 -23.64
C CYS A 256 -7.59 7.06 -23.59
N ALA A 257 -7.06 6.35 -24.59
CA ALA A 257 -5.64 6.01 -24.67
C ALA A 257 -4.68 7.22 -24.84
N VAL A 258 -5.21 8.44 -24.96
CA VAL A 258 -4.41 9.68 -25.09
C VAL A 258 -4.54 10.56 -23.84
N CYS A 259 -5.76 10.78 -23.35
CA CYS A 259 -6.01 11.77 -22.29
C CYS A 259 -6.59 11.16 -20.99
N GLY A 260 -6.84 9.85 -20.93
CA GLY A 260 -7.31 9.17 -19.72
C GLY A 260 -8.78 9.42 -19.32
N VAL A 261 -9.50 10.30 -20.03
CA VAL A 261 -10.93 10.59 -19.81
C VAL A 261 -11.78 9.33 -19.97
N GLY A 262 -12.71 9.10 -19.06
CA GLY A 262 -13.60 7.93 -19.01
C GLY A 262 -15.00 8.13 -19.61
N ALA A 263 -15.35 9.35 -20.04
CA ALA A 263 -16.66 9.68 -20.60
C ALA A 263 -16.61 9.80 -22.14
N GLY A 264 -17.71 9.45 -22.82
CA GLY A 264 -17.86 9.65 -24.27
C GLY A 264 -16.95 8.80 -25.14
N LEU A 265 -16.61 7.58 -24.69
CA LEU A 265 -15.62 6.74 -25.36
C LEU A 265 -16.20 5.96 -26.53
N HIS A 266 -15.41 5.85 -27.60
CA HIS A 266 -15.64 4.91 -28.69
C HIS A 266 -14.42 3.99 -28.87
N GLY A 267 -14.69 2.71 -29.06
CA GLY A 267 -13.67 1.71 -29.32
C GLY A 267 -13.13 1.82 -30.75
N CYS A 268 -11.86 1.45 -30.94
CA CYS A 268 -11.27 1.28 -32.26
C CYS A 268 -12.11 0.29 -33.08
N ALA A 269 -12.57 0.70 -34.27
CA ALA A 269 -13.41 -0.13 -35.12
C ALA A 269 -12.76 -1.46 -35.55
N GLY A 270 -11.42 -1.52 -35.59
CA GLY A 270 -10.67 -2.72 -35.96
C GLY A 270 -10.59 -3.76 -34.83
N CYS A 271 -10.02 -3.38 -33.68
CA CYS A 271 -9.73 -4.33 -32.60
C CYS A 271 -10.78 -4.33 -31.47
N ARG A 272 -11.48 -3.21 -31.24
CA ARG A 272 -12.35 -2.92 -30.08
C ARG A 272 -11.69 -3.12 -28.72
N LEU A 273 -10.36 -3.01 -28.66
CA LEU A 273 -9.58 -3.16 -27.42
C LEU A 273 -9.04 -1.84 -26.87
N VAL A 274 -8.95 -0.82 -27.72
CA VAL A 274 -8.46 0.51 -27.35
C VAL A 274 -9.58 1.52 -27.58
N TYR A 275 -9.74 2.47 -26.65
CA TYR A 275 -10.87 3.40 -26.61
C TYR A 275 -10.38 4.85 -26.65
N TYR A 276 -11.17 5.74 -27.26
CA TYR A 276 -10.85 7.15 -27.45
C TYR A 276 -12.07 8.01 -27.17
N CYS A 277 -11.87 9.20 -26.59
CA CYS A 277 -12.96 10.16 -26.39
C CYS A 277 -13.24 11.00 -27.65
N SER A 278 -12.31 11.07 -28.60
CA SER A 278 -12.49 11.77 -29.88
C SER A 278 -11.72 11.11 -31.04
N LYS A 279 -12.14 11.40 -32.28
CA LYS A 279 -11.44 10.93 -33.48
C LYS A 279 -10.05 11.58 -33.61
N GLU A 280 -9.86 12.78 -33.08
CA GLU A 280 -8.53 13.40 -33.02
C GLU A 280 -7.57 12.57 -32.17
N HIS A 281 -8.01 12.11 -30.99
CA HIS A 281 -7.18 11.25 -30.12
C HIS A 281 -6.90 9.89 -30.75
N GLN A 282 -7.86 9.30 -31.48
CA GLN A 282 -7.58 8.08 -32.24
C GLN A 282 -6.50 8.32 -33.31
N LYS A 283 -6.55 9.44 -34.03
CA LYS A 283 -5.55 9.79 -35.06
C LYS A 283 -4.18 10.09 -34.45
N ALA A 284 -4.13 10.79 -33.32
CA ALA A 284 -2.89 11.10 -32.60
C ALA A 284 -2.18 9.82 -32.16
N HIS A 285 -2.91 8.88 -31.57
CA HIS A 285 -2.38 7.58 -31.14
C HIS A 285 -2.20 6.57 -32.29
N TRP A 286 -2.63 6.88 -33.52
CA TRP A 286 -2.68 5.90 -34.61
C TRP A 286 -1.30 5.34 -34.98
N LYS A 287 -0.24 6.15 -34.94
CA LYS A 287 1.11 5.70 -35.29
C LYS A 287 1.61 4.60 -34.34
N GLU A 288 1.29 4.71 -33.06
CA GLU A 288 1.64 3.73 -32.00
C GLU A 288 0.66 2.55 -31.97
N HIS A 289 -0.63 2.80 -32.22
CA HIS A 289 -1.68 1.79 -32.18
C HIS A 289 -1.72 0.88 -33.42
N LYS A 290 -1.40 1.39 -34.62
CA LYS A 290 -1.58 0.67 -35.89
C LYS A 290 -0.89 -0.72 -35.93
N PRO A 291 0.35 -0.90 -35.42
CA PRO A 291 1.02 -2.21 -35.41
C PRO A 291 0.26 -3.26 -34.58
N THR A 292 -0.26 -2.87 -33.42
CA THR A 292 -0.97 -3.76 -32.49
C THR A 292 -2.44 -3.98 -32.87
N CYS A 293 -3.04 -3.03 -33.58
CA CYS A 293 -4.40 -3.16 -34.11
C CYS A 293 -4.51 -4.26 -35.16
N ALA A 294 -3.54 -4.36 -36.08
CA ALA A 294 -3.59 -5.30 -37.21
C ALA A 294 -3.42 -6.76 -36.77
N SER A 295 -2.49 -7.01 -35.83
CA SER A 295 -2.24 -8.36 -35.29
C SER A 295 -3.46 -8.92 -34.55
N THR A 296 -4.18 -8.05 -33.84
CA THR A 296 -5.31 -8.47 -33.01
C THR A 296 -6.60 -8.64 -33.82
N ALA A 297 -6.77 -7.86 -34.88
CA ALA A 297 -7.88 -8.03 -35.82
C ALA A 297 -7.80 -9.36 -36.60
N ASN A 298 -6.58 -9.80 -36.96
CA ASN A 298 -6.36 -11.09 -37.64
C ASN A 298 -6.63 -12.30 -36.73
N LYS A 299 -6.12 -12.29 -35.48
CA LYS A 299 -6.38 -13.38 -34.51
C LYS A 299 -7.88 -13.57 -34.20
N LYS A 300 -8.68 -12.50 -34.22
CA LYS A 300 -10.14 -12.59 -34.06
C LYS A 300 -10.85 -13.19 -35.27
N LYS A 301 -10.32 -13.03 -36.49
CA LYS A 301 -10.87 -13.68 -37.69
C LYS A 301 -10.60 -15.19 -37.69
N GLU A 302 -9.42 -15.61 -37.27
CA GLU A 302 -9.02 -17.01 -37.17
C GLU A 302 -9.87 -17.76 -36.12
N LYS A 303 -10.00 -17.21 -34.89
CA LYS A 303 -10.85 -17.79 -33.83
C LYS A 303 -12.34 -17.89 -34.19
N LYS A 304 -12.86 -17.00 -35.04
CA LYS A 304 -14.27 -17.04 -35.46
C LYS A 304 -14.53 -18.09 -36.55
N GLN A 305 -13.50 -18.55 -37.25
CA GLN A 305 -13.57 -19.63 -38.23
C GLN A 305 -13.42 -21.03 -37.59
N GLU A 306 -12.82 -21.11 -36.41
CA GLU A 306 -12.49 -22.36 -35.70
C GLU A 306 -13.55 -22.80 -34.67
N ALA A 307 -14.57 -21.97 -34.40
CA ALA A 307 -15.65 -22.33 -33.48
C ALA A 307 -16.60 -23.39 -34.12
N PRO A 308 -16.84 -24.55 -33.48
CA PRO A 308 -17.65 -25.60 -34.07
C PRO A 308 -19.11 -25.16 -34.20
N ARG A 309 -19.69 -25.37 -35.38
CA ARG A 309 -21.15 -25.22 -35.62
C ARG A 309 -21.88 -26.24 -34.74
N ARG A 310 -22.47 -25.76 -33.64
CA ARG A 310 -23.31 -26.56 -32.75
C ARG A 310 -24.48 -27.15 -33.57
N ARG A 311 -24.55 -28.48 -33.62
CA ARG A 311 -25.75 -29.25 -34.00
C ARG A 311 -26.70 -29.30 -32.80
#